data_AF-A0A7S1H7Y3-F1
#
_entry.id   AF-A0A7S1H7Y3-F1
#
_cell.length_a   1.000
_cell.length_b   1.000
_cell.length_c   1.000
_cell.angle_alpha   90.00
_cell.angle_beta   90.00
_cell.angle_gamma   90.00
#
_symmetry.space_group_name_H-M   'P 1'
#
loop_
_entity.id
_entity.type
_entity.pdbx_description
1 polymer ?
#
loop_
_entity_poly.entity_id
_entity_poly.type
_entity_poly.pdbx_seq_one_letter_code
_entity_poly.pdbx_strand_id
1 'polypeptide(L)'
;EEEQVDTNKWSAYDCSQHIQVSHDGASVRPAYRAVREGNSLVRAEVAYESGRHYWEVTLRRFGAVGHGCHCIGVCSPGDPLEAEDDYCMASSAAGAALHLGHCEKAGGGGV
;
A
#
# COMPACT_ATOMS: atom_id res chain seq x y z
N GLU A 1 25.59 -16.67 -10.47
CA GLU A 1 24.69 -15.81 -11.23
C GLU A 1 23.68 -15.27 -10.23
N GLU A 2 23.65 -13.96 -10.01
CA GLU A 2 22.63 -13.36 -9.16
C GLU A 2 21.31 -13.44 -9.92
N GLU A 3 20.37 -14.23 -9.40
CA GLU A 3 19.03 -14.37 -9.94
C GLU A 3 18.37 -12.99 -9.89
N GLN A 4 18.14 -12.40 -11.06
CA GLN A 4 17.45 -11.12 -11.17
C GLN A 4 16.01 -11.34 -10.72
N VAL A 5 15.73 -11.02 -9.46
CA VAL A 5 14.38 -11.08 -8.89
C VAL A 5 13.55 -10.01 -9.58
N ASP A 6 12.73 -10.43 -10.54
CA ASP A 6 11.82 -9.53 -11.25
C ASP A 6 10.81 -9.00 -10.22
N THR A 7 10.93 -7.73 -9.88
CA THR A 7 10.11 -7.12 -8.83
C THR A 7 8.73 -6.86 -9.41
N ASN A 8 7.71 -7.53 -8.87
CA ASN A 8 6.33 -7.25 -9.25
C ASN A 8 6.01 -5.77 -9.02
N LYS A 9 5.33 -5.16 -9.98
CA LYS A 9 5.05 -3.73 -10.01
C LYS A 9 3.67 -3.42 -9.45
N TRP A 10 3.46 -2.16 -9.09
CA TRP A 10 2.15 -1.62 -8.80
C TRP A 10 1.41 -1.28 -10.09
N SER A 11 0.12 -1.61 -10.15
CA SER A 11 -0.70 -1.36 -11.33
C SER A 11 -1.02 0.13 -11.43
N ALA A 12 -0.67 0.75 -12.56
CA ALA A 12 -1.08 2.12 -12.88
C ALA A 12 -2.57 2.23 -13.29
N TYR A 13 -3.20 1.10 -13.60
CA TYR A 13 -4.59 1.03 -14.07
C TYR A 13 -5.57 0.59 -12.98
N ASP A 14 -5.11 -0.26 -12.06
CA ASP A 14 -5.91 -0.76 -10.93
C ASP A 14 -5.48 -0.07 -9.63
N CYS A 15 -5.74 1.24 -9.63
CA CYS A 15 -5.26 2.18 -8.64
C CYS A 15 -6.30 3.28 -8.44
N SER A 16 -6.52 3.66 -7.18
CA SER A 16 -7.20 4.89 -6.80
C SER A 16 -6.60 6.11 -7.51
N GLN A 17 -7.45 7.07 -7.86
CA GLN A 17 -7.01 8.38 -8.39
C GLN A 17 -6.20 9.21 -7.37
N HIS A 18 -6.29 8.85 -6.08
CA HIS A 18 -5.61 9.50 -4.96
C HIS A 18 -4.24 8.87 -4.67
N ILE A 19 -3.83 7.86 -5.46
CA ILE A 19 -2.51 7.24 -5.37
C ILE A 19 -1.78 7.46 -6.69
N GLN A 20 -0.51 7.81 -6.60
CA GLN A 20 0.39 7.93 -7.75
C GLN A 20 1.40 6.79 -7.74
N VAL A 21 1.44 6.05 -8.84
CA VAL A 21 2.44 5.02 -9.11
C VAL A 21 3.63 5.66 -9.85
N SER A 22 4.86 5.30 -9.48
CA SER A 22 6.06 5.76 -10.20
C SER A 22 6.11 5.21 -11.62
N HIS A 23 6.87 5.86 -12.49
CA HIS A 23 6.97 5.48 -13.91
C HIS A 23 7.44 4.03 -14.10
N ASP A 24 8.31 3.54 -13.23
CA ASP A 24 8.83 2.17 -13.23
C ASP A 24 7.89 1.15 -12.54
N GLY A 25 6.80 1.61 -11.93
CA GLY A 25 5.86 0.78 -11.18
C GLY A 25 6.39 0.31 -9.82
N ALA A 26 7.59 0.70 -9.38
CA ALA A 26 8.23 0.15 -8.18
C ALA A 26 7.78 0.83 -6.88
N SER A 27 7.23 2.05 -6.96
CA SER A 27 6.86 2.83 -5.78
C SER A 27 5.51 3.50 -5.94
N VAL A 28 4.86 3.75 -4.80
CA VAL A 28 3.59 4.47 -4.73
C VAL A 28 3.69 5.61 -3.75
N ARG A 29 2.95 6.68 -4.01
CA ARG A 29 2.82 7.81 -3.09
C ARG A 29 1.37 8.27 -3.01
N PRO A 30 0.89 8.65 -1.82
CA PRO A 30 -0.40 9.31 -1.71
C PRO A 30 -0.34 10.65 -2.47
N ALA A 31 -1.41 10.95 -3.18
CA ALA A 31 -1.62 12.19 -3.93
C ALA A 31 -2.86 12.93 -3.41
N TYR A 32 -3.13 12.79 -2.11
CA TYR A 32 -4.29 13.40 -1.48
C TYR A 32 -4.24 14.92 -1.58
N ARG A 33 -5.38 15.55 -1.91
CA ARG A 33 -5.50 17.02 -1.99
C ARG A 33 -6.11 17.63 -0.73
N ALA A 34 -6.83 16.84 0.06
CA ALA A 34 -7.42 17.25 1.32
C ALA A 34 -7.15 16.25 2.45
N VAL A 35 -7.23 16.73 3.70
CA VAL A 35 -7.01 15.94 4.93
C VAL A 35 -8.07 14.86 5.15
N ARG A 36 -9.23 14.96 4.47
CA ARG A 36 -10.36 14.02 4.54
C ARG A 36 -10.63 13.34 3.19
N GLU A 37 -9.58 12.94 2.50
CA GLU A 37 -9.76 11.95 1.43
C GLU A 37 -9.70 10.57 2.09
N GLY A 38 -10.70 9.73 1.82
CA GLY A 38 -10.86 8.41 2.44
C GLY A 38 -9.70 7.46 2.14
N ASN A 39 -9.74 6.27 2.71
CA ASN A 39 -8.72 5.26 2.45
C ASN A 39 -8.75 4.86 0.97
N SER A 40 -7.56 4.83 0.36
CA SER A 40 -7.39 4.52 -1.06
C SER A 40 -6.51 3.30 -1.24
N LEU A 41 -6.76 2.54 -2.30
CA LEU A 41 -6.08 1.28 -2.59
C LEU A 41 -5.39 1.32 -3.97
N VAL A 42 -4.26 0.63 -4.04
CA VAL A 42 -3.56 0.27 -5.27
C VAL A 42 -3.22 -1.21 -5.20
N ARG A 43 -3.41 -1.94 -6.30
CA ARG A 43 -3.07 -3.36 -6.38
C ARG A 43 -1.75 -3.57 -7.13
N ALA A 44 -1.13 -4.72 -6.87
CA ALA A 44 0.00 -5.18 -7.68
C ALA A 44 -0.48 -5.54 -9.11
N GLU A 45 0.41 -5.46 -10.09
CA GLU A 45 0.12 -5.78 -11.49
C GLU A 45 -0.19 -7.26 -11.70
N VAL A 46 0.51 -8.13 -10.97
CA VAL A 46 0.29 -9.59 -10.98
C VAL A 46 -0.56 -10.01 -9.80
N ALA A 47 -1.66 -10.72 -10.09
CA ALA A 47 -2.50 -11.41 -9.12
C ALA A 47 -2.19 -12.91 -9.06
N TYR A 48 -2.51 -13.54 -7.94
CA TYR A 48 -2.29 -14.97 -7.71
C TYR A 48 -3.61 -15.64 -7.30
N GLU A 49 -3.95 -16.75 -7.95
CA GLU A 49 -5.18 -17.52 -7.64
C GLU A 49 -4.94 -18.63 -6.62
N SER A 50 -3.74 -19.20 -6.59
CA SER A 50 -3.38 -20.30 -5.68
C SER A 50 -1.88 -20.38 -5.44
N GLY A 51 -1.47 -21.17 -4.45
CA GLY A 51 -0.06 -21.41 -4.10
C GLY A 51 0.40 -20.71 -2.83
N ARG A 52 1.71 -20.74 -2.58
CA ARG A 52 2.36 -20.01 -1.49
C ARG A 52 3.27 -18.97 -2.11
N HIS A 53 3.00 -17.71 -1.82
CA HIS A 53 3.72 -16.57 -2.37
C HIS A 53 4.32 -15.75 -1.24
N TYR A 54 5.44 -15.11 -1.53
CA TYR A 54 6.14 -14.22 -0.62
C TYR A 54 6.27 -12.85 -1.28
N TRP A 55 6.09 -11.81 -0.49
CA TRP A 55 6.26 -10.43 -0.93
C TRP A 55 6.80 -9.58 0.22
N GLU A 56 7.56 -8.56 -0.14
CA GLU A 56 8.11 -7.58 0.79
C GLU A 56 7.69 -6.18 0.35
N VAL A 57 7.36 -5.32 1.31
CA VAL A 57 7.10 -3.90 1.07
C VAL A 57 8.02 -3.09 1.96
N THR A 58 8.79 -2.18 1.33
CA THR A 58 9.65 -1.24 2.05
C THR A 58 8.96 0.10 2.22
N LEU A 59 8.75 0.51 3.47
CA LEU A 59 8.24 1.84 3.81
C LEU A 59 9.41 2.83 3.92
N ARG A 60 9.54 3.71 2.92
CA ARG A 60 10.65 4.69 2.87
C ARG A 60 10.38 5.97 3.69
N ARG A 61 9.11 6.31 3.94
CA ARG A 61 8.72 7.52 4.65
C ARG A 61 7.45 7.27 5.44
N PHE A 62 7.46 7.63 6.71
CA PHE A 62 6.27 7.63 7.56
C PHE A 62 5.68 9.05 7.59
N GLY A 63 4.35 9.13 7.54
CA GLY A 63 3.63 10.38 7.80
C GLY A 63 3.92 10.91 9.21
N ALA A 64 3.71 12.21 9.42
CA ALA A 64 3.65 12.75 10.78
C ALA A 64 2.45 12.15 11.52
N VAL A 65 2.55 12.07 12.85
CA VAL A 65 1.44 11.60 13.72
C VAL A 65 0.15 12.34 13.34
N GLY A 66 -0.93 11.59 13.08
CA GLY A 66 -2.25 12.14 12.73
C GLY A 66 -2.54 12.34 11.23
N HIS A 67 -1.62 11.98 10.34
CA HIS A 67 -1.76 12.16 8.87
C HIS A 67 -2.24 10.91 8.12
N GLY A 68 -2.99 10.02 8.78
CA GLY A 68 -3.50 8.77 8.20
C GLY A 68 -2.54 7.59 8.40
N CYS A 69 -3.08 6.38 8.23
CA CYS A 69 -2.36 5.13 8.46
C CYS A 69 -2.11 4.41 7.12
N HIS A 70 -0.91 3.85 6.95
CA HIS A 70 -0.67 2.92 5.85
C HIS A 70 -1.22 1.54 6.21
N CYS A 71 -2.02 0.98 5.31
CA CYS A 71 -2.47 -0.41 5.41
C CYS A 71 -1.81 -1.20 4.29
N ILE A 72 -1.21 -2.34 4.63
CA ILE A 72 -0.56 -3.22 3.67
C ILE A 72 -1.16 -4.62 3.87
N GLY A 73 -1.54 -5.27 2.77
CA GLY A 73 -2.13 -6.60 2.81
C GLY A 73 -2.57 -7.08 1.44
N VAL A 74 -3.49 -8.04 1.42
CA VAL A 74 -3.99 -8.68 0.19
C VAL A 74 -5.47 -8.37 0.04
N CYS A 75 -5.86 -7.97 -1.16
CA CYS A 75 -7.24 -7.66 -1.52
C CYS A 75 -7.72 -8.56 -2.68
N SER A 76 -9.03 -8.67 -2.83
CA SER A 76 -9.67 -9.26 -3.99
C SER A 76 -9.90 -8.21 -5.09
N PRO A 77 -10.00 -8.62 -6.37
CA PRO A 77 -10.26 -7.69 -7.47
C PRO A 77 -11.57 -6.90 -7.35
N GLY A 78 -12.55 -7.45 -6.62
CA GLY A 78 -13.85 -6.81 -6.39
C GLY A 78 -13.87 -5.82 -5.22
N ASP A 79 -12.80 -5.72 -4.44
CA ASP A 79 -12.73 -4.73 -3.35
C ASP A 79 -12.76 -3.32 -3.98
N PRO A 80 -13.44 -2.35 -3.36
CA PRO A 80 -13.45 -0.99 -3.89
C PRO A 80 -12.03 -0.40 -3.85
N LEU A 81 -11.71 0.52 -4.77
CA LEU A 81 -10.45 1.25 -4.76
C LEU A 81 -10.47 2.48 -3.83
N GLU A 82 -11.66 2.94 -3.45
CA GLU A 82 -11.91 3.96 -2.43
C GLU A 82 -12.83 3.40 -1.35
N ALA A 83 -12.47 3.54 -0.07
CA ALA A 83 -13.37 3.25 1.04
C ALA A 83 -14.02 4.53 1.56
N GLU A 84 -15.29 4.42 1.92
CA GLU A 84 -15.92 5.35 2.84
C GLU A 84 -15.37 5.09 4.26
N ASP A 85 -14.99 6.18 4.95
CA ASP A 85 -14.41 6.33 6.29
C ASP A 85 -13.97 5.06 7.09
N ASP A 86 -12.73 5.13 7.62
CA ASP A 86 -12.09 4.24 8.61
C ASP A 86 -11.95 2.74 8.26
N TYR A 87 -12.40 2.29 7.09
CA TYR A 87 -12.19 0.90 6.67
C TYR A 87 -10.79 0.62 6.14
N CYS A 88 -10.13 -0.41 6.68
CA CYS A 88 -8.90 -0.95 6.11
C CYS A 88 -9.22 -1.71 4.81
N MET A 89 -8.68 -1.21 3.69
CA MET A 89 -8.93 -1.73 2.33
C MET A 89 -8.18 -3.02 1.99
N ALA A 90 -7.48 -3.61 2.96
CA ALA A 90 -6.55 -4.73 2.75
C ALA A 90 -6.95 -6.01 3.51
N SER A 91 -8.16 -6.07 4.08
CA SER A 91 -8.73 -7.31 4.59
C SER A 91 -9.87 -7.75 3.68
N SER A 92 -9.60 -8.69 2.77
CA SER A 92 -10.68 -9.60 2.38
C SER A 92 -11.15 -10.36 3.63
N ALA A 93 -12.35 -10.94 3.62
CA ALA A 93 -12.84 -11.77 4.73
C ALA A 93 -11.92 -12.97 5.09
N ALA A 94 -10.86 -13.22 4.30
CA ALA A 94 -9.84 -14.24 4.48
C ALA A 94 -8.41 -13.69 4.72
N GLY A 95 -8.21 -12.37 4.76
CA GLY A 95 -6.87 -11.74 4.81
C GLY A 95 -6.69 -10.78 5.99
N ALA A 96 -5.53 -10.85 6.63
CA ALA A 96 -5.11 -9.90 7.65
C ALA A 96 -4.44 -8.68 7.00
N ALA A 97 -4.90 -7.48 7.34
CA ALA A 97 -4.19 -6.24 7.03
C ALA A 97 -3.27 -5.87 8.20
N LEU A 98 -2.04 -5.46 7.91
CA LEU A 98 -1.20 -4.81 8.92
C LEU A 98 -1.64 -3.34 9.01
N HIS A 99 -2.41 -3.00 10.04
CA HIS A 99 -2.73 -1.61 10.36
C HIS A 99 -1.58 -0.99 11.16
N LEU A 100 -0.87 -0.04 10.54
CA LEU A 100 0.29 0.61 11.15
C LEU A 100 -0.11 1.85 11.97
N GLY A 101 -0.91 1.64 13.02
CA GLY A 101 -1.47 2.72 13.87
C GLY A 101 -0.45 3.50 14.72
N HIS A 102 0.80 3.02 14.83
CA HIS A 102 1.85 3.66 15.65
C HIS A 102 3.22 3.53 14.98
N CYS A 103 3.41 4.19 13.84
CA CYS A 103 4.76 4.37 13.31
C CYS A 103 5.45 5.49 14.08
N GLU A 104 6.17 5.15 15.15
CA GLU A 104 7.09 6.10 15.75
C GLU A 104 8.19 6.42 14.73
N LYS A 105 8.44 7.72 14.51
CA LYS A 105 9.60 8.17 13.74
C LYS A 105 10.82 7.47 14.31
N ALA A 106 11.52 6.66 13.51
CA ALA A 106 12.81 6.10 13.92
C ALA A 106 13.63 7.24 14.53
N GLY A 107 13.88 7.15 15.83
CA GLY A 107 14.45 8.23 16.62
C GLY A 107 15.66 8.77 15.88
N GLY A 108 15.59 10.04 15.49
CA GLY A 108 16.69 10.73 14.85
C GLY A 108 17.83 10.78 15.84
N GLY A 109 18.71 9.79 15.79
CA GLY A 109 20.03 9.86 16.39
C GLY A 109 20.82 10.92 15.64
N GLY A 110 21.17 12.00 16.35
CA GLY A 110 22.29 12.89 16.01
C GLY A 110 21.92 14.16 15.25
N VAL A 111 21.76 15.25 16.00
CA VAL A 111 22.65 16.42 15.88
C VAL A 111 23.04 16.86 17.28
#